data_AF-A0A9D7N371-F1
#
_entry.id   AF-A0A9D7N371-F1
#
_cell.length_a   1.000
_cell.length_b   1.000
_cell.length_c   1.000
_cell.angle_alpha   90.00
_cell.angle_beta   90.00
_cell.angle_gamma   90.00
#
_symmetry.space_group_name_H-M   'P 1'
#
loop_
_entity.id
_entity.type
_entity.pdbx_description
1 polymer ?
#
loop_
_entity_poly.entity_id
_entity_poly.type
_entity_poly.pdbx_seq_one_letter_code
_entity_poly.pdbx_strand_id
1 'polypeptide(L)'
;MRVDPSFQRLVCIDLLGRTALPEERRAWSQGSLSAEQLLDELLARREFWETWYENQLFFYLLLDNFRPATAALDELPQQLLEGRLGVREALRAVLISSSFNARNPGPDTFVSTVLEQNLGITVQKQPALLEAGKKMYDGYRGKLLNAAGASQADVVRIVVEQEGFLAHYLAREHRAIFGHDLPKAELEAAVKRLAAAPLEYPRILREWLLSERYRERAQRRRTKSDHAFIRSLYVDLLGRVPTYEEHQRIRNAMQSFSDAAPLRSVISRMLLDSGKVMLPENAAADPQGFVRESFQRFYGRAPSAEEERGYLAALKQGQVSPSLVWKALLTHPEYQTY
;
A
#
# COMPACT_ATOMS: atom_id res chain seq x y z
N MET A 1 7.18 11.62 23.24
CA MET A 1 6.02 12.42 22.76
C MET A 1 4.97 11.43 22.29
N ARG A 2 3.72 11.54 22.75
CA ARG A 2 2.63 10.62 22.37
C ARG A 2 2.35 10.75 20.88
N VAL A 3 2.09 9.65 20.19
CA VAL A 3 1.79 9.70 18.75
C VAL A 3 0.51 10.49 18.50
N ASP A 4 0.59 11.46 17.59
CA ASP A 4 -0.56 12.23 17.12
C ASP A 4 -1.50 11.35 16.26
N PRO A 5 -2.85 11.45 16.41
CA PRO A 5 -3.79 10.65 15.62
C PRO A 5 -3.67 10.80 14.10
N SER A 6 -3.23 11.97 13.61
CA SER A 6 -3.03 12.19 12.16
C SER A 6 -1.84 11.37 11.67
N PHE A 7 -0.74 11.35 12.44
CA PHE A 7 0.42 10.52 12.13
C PHE A 7 0.05 9.04 12.17
N GLN A 8 -0.69 8.58 13.20
CA GLN A 8 -1.17 7.19 13.28
C GLN A 8 -1.96 6.80 12.02
N ARG A 9 -2.90 7.64 11.60
CA ARG A 9 -3.70 7.41 10.39
C ARG A 9 -2.83 7.33 9.15
N LEU A 10 -1.91 8.29 8.99
CA LEU A 10 -1.01 8.39 7.84
C LEU A 10 -0.14 7.14 7.70
N VAL A 11 0.57 6.74 8.75
CA VAL A 11 1.46 5.57 8.70
C VAL A 11 0.69 4.27 8.52
N CYS A 12 -0.51 4.13 9.08
CA CYS A 12 -1.35 2.95 8.82
C CYS A 12 -1.74 2.88 7.34
N ILE A 13 -2.07 4.00 6.71
CA ILE A 13 -2.45 4.00 5.29
C ILE A 13 -1.23 3.69 4.42
N ASP A 14 -0.07 4.30 4.69
CA ASP A 14 1.14 4.05 3.90
C ASP A 14 1.68 2.61 4.07
N LEU A 15 1.64 2.04 5.29
CA LEU A 15 2.21 0.73 5.57
C LEU A 15 1.22 -0.43 5.42
N LEU A 16 -0.03 -0.25 5.85
CA LEU A 16 -1.05 -1.31 5.87
C LEU A 16 -2.10 -1.14 4.77
N GLY A 17 -2.07 -0.03 4.03
CA GLY A 17 -3.09 0.26 3.01
C GLY A 17 -4.47 0.45 3.62
N ARG A 18 -4.58 0.85 4.89
CA ARG A 18 -5.85 1.04 5.59
C ARG A 18 -5.71 1.98 6.77
N THR A 19 -6.83 2.44 7.31
CA THR A 19 -6.86 3.09 8.62
C THR A 19 -6.69 2.07 9.74
N ALA A 20 -6.36 2.56 10.94
CA ALA A 20 -6.25 1.74 12.13
C ALA A 20 -7.59 1.11 12.52
N LEU A 21 -7.62 -0.16 12.95
CA LEU A 21 -8.80 -0.84 13.47
C LEU A 21 -9.30 -0.16 14.76
N PRO A 22 -10.59 -0.31 15.13
CA PRO A 22 -11.12 0.27 16.36
C PRO A 22 -10.33 -0.12 17.63
N GLU A 23 -9.92 -1.37 17.75
CA GLU A 23 -9.10 -1.90 18.84
C GLU A 23 -7.68 -1.34 18.84
N GLU A 24 -7.05 -1.20 17.67
CA GLU A 24 -5.73 -0.58 17.52
C GLU A 24 -5.77 0.88 17.96
N ARG A 25 -6.75 1.65 17.47
CA ARG A 25 -6.93 3.05 17.85
C ARG A 25 -7.13 3.20 19.35
N ARG A 26 -7.93 2.32 19.98
CA ARG A 26 -8.15 2.34 21.43
C ARG A 26 -6.85 2.03 22.18
N ALA A 27 -6.15 0.97 21.79
CA ALA A 27 -4.88 0.59 22.41
C ALA A 27 -3.83 1.69 22.32
N TRP A 28 -3.63 2.28 21.14
CA TRP A 28 -2.63 3.33 20.93
C TRP A 28 -3.04 4.69 21.49
N SER A 29 -4.35 4.97 21.57
CA SER A 29 -4.84 6.18 22.24
C SER A 29 -4.69 6.06 23.75
N GLN A 30 -4.90 4.89 24.34
CA GLN A 30 -4.75 4.71 25.79
C GLN A 30 -3.27 4.57 26.19
N GLY A 31 -2.45 4.01 25.31
CA GLY A 31 -1.01 3.89 25.49
C GLY A 31 -0.26 5.22 25.31
N SER A 32 0.83 5.39 26.06
CA SER A 32 1.82 6.45 25.81
C SER A 32 2.83 5.99 24.74
N LEU A 33 2.32 5.41 23.65
CA LEU A 33 3.15 4.87 22.58
C LEU A 33 3.88 6.02 21.87
N SER A 34 5.17 5.84 21.57
CA SER A 34 5.96 6.77 20.76
C SER A 34 5.83 6.46 19.27
N ALA A 35 6.26 7.39 18.40
CA ALA A 35 6.20 7.18 16.96
C ALA A 35 7.09 6.00 16.52
N GLU A 36 8.25 5.88 17.15
CA GLU A 36 9.18 4.77 16.99
C GLU A 36 8.52 3.44 17.34
N GLN A 37 7.89 3.35 18.51
CA GLN A 37 7.22 2.14 18.96
C GLN A 37 6.06 1.75 18.03
N LEU A 38 5.32 2.73 17.50
CA LEU A 38 4.24 2.48 16.56
C LEU A 38 4.78 1.87 15.27
N LEU A 39 5.85 2.45 14.72
CA LEU A 39 6.46 1.94 13.50
C LEU A 39 7.08 0.55 13.71
N ASP A 40 7.73 0.32 14.85
CA ASP A 40 8.27 -0.99 15.21
C ASP A 40 7.15 -2.04 15.32
N GLU A 41 6.02 -1.69 15.93
CA GLU A 41 4.84 -2.55 16.00
C GLU A 41 4.25 -2.82 14.61
N LEU A 42 4.10 -1.79 13.77
CA LEU A 42 3.51 -1.93 12.43
C LEU A 42 4.38 -2.76 11.48
N LEU A 43 5.69 -2.51 11.45
CA LEU A 43 6.64 -3.20 10.58
C LEU A 43 6.88 -4.66 11.01
N ALA A 44 6.63 -4.99 12.27
CA ALA A 44 6.70 -6.35 12.81
C ALA A 44 5.40 -7.16 12.58
N ARG A 45 4.40 -6.62 11.88
CA ARG A 45 3.16 -7.36 11.59
C ARG A 45 3.26 -8.11 10.27
N ARG A 46 2.64 -9.28 10.25
CA ARG A 46 2.39 -10.03 9.00
C ARG A 46 1.61 -9.19 7.99
N GLU A 47 0.63 -8.41 8.44
CA GLU A 47 -0.20 -7.58 7.57
C GLU A 47 0.60 -6.54 6.77
N PHE A 48 1.67 -5.98 7.35
CA PHE A 48 2.56 -5.07 6.60
C PHE A 48 3.14 -5.78 5.38
N TRP A 49 3.61 -7.01 5.56
CA TRP A 49 4.18 -7.81 4.47
C TRP A 49 3.14 -8.32 3.48
N GLU A 50 1.91 -8.58 3.93
CA GLU A 50 0.78 -8.89 3.04
C GLU A 50 0.44 -7.68 2.16
N THR A 51 0.35 -6.48 2.73
CA THR A 51 0.14 -5.25 1.97
C THR A 51 1.30 -4.96 1.02
N TRP A 52 2.55 -5.15 1.47
CA TRP A 52 3.72 -5.05 0.59
C TRP A 52 3.58 -6.02 -0.59
N TYR A 53 3.24 -7.28 -0.34
CA TYR A 53 3.08 -8.30 -1.36
C TYR A 53 1.98 -7.94 -2.37
N GLU A 54 0.82 -7.50 -1.90
CA GLU A 54 -0.27 -7.01 -2.76
C GLU A 54 0.16 -5.84 -3.64
N ASN A 55 0.93 -4.88 -3.10
CA ASN A 55 1.46 -3.77 -3.86
C ASN A 55 2.43 -4.24 -4.96
N GLN A 56 3.25 -5.26 -4.67
CA GLN A 56 4.12 -5.86 -5.69
C GLN A 56 3.30 -6.55 -6.78
N LEU A 57 2.32 -7.38 -6.42
CA LEU A 57 1.43 -8.03 -7.40
C LEU A 57 0.71 -7.01 -8.27
N PHE A 58 0.24 -5.90 -7.69
CA PHE A 58 -0.38 -4.80 -8.43
C PHE A 58 0.61 -4.17 -9.42
N PHE A 59 1.84 -3.88 -9.00
CA PHE A 59 2.88 -3.31 -9.86
C PHE A 59 3.19 -4.20 -11.08
N TYR A 60 3.27 -5.51 -10.88
CA TYR A 60 3.50 -6.49 -11.96
C TYR A 60 2.22 -6.89 -12.72
N LEU A 61 1.07 -6.25 -12.42
CA LEU A 61 -0.23 -6.56 -12.99
C LEU A 61 -0.64 -8.04 -12.83
N LEU A 62 -0.23 -8.66 -11.73
CA LEU A 62 -0.55 -10.03 -11.31
C LEU A 62 -1.81 -10.04 -10.46
N LEU A 63 -2.91 -9.58 -11.05
CA LEU A 63 -4.22 -9.48 -10.44
C LEU A 63 -5.19 -10.45 -11.12
N ASP A 64 -6.32 -10.71 -10.45
CA ASP A 64 -7.42 -11.53 -10.97
C ASP A 64 -6.91 -12.88 -11.52
N ASN A 65 -7.06 -13.13 -12.82
CA ASN A 65 -6.67 -14.38 -13.48
C ASN A 65 -5.16 -14.66 -13.48
N PHE A 66 -4.34 -13.63 -13.21
CA PHE A 66 -2.88 -13.75 -13.14
C PHE A 66 -2.36 -13.66 -11.71
N ARG A 67 -3.23 -13.69 -10.69
CA ARG A 67 -2.78 -13.76 -9.31
C ARG A 67 -2.11 -15.12 -9.06
N PRO A 68 -0.93 -15.16 -8.42
CA PRO A 68 -0.35 -16.42 -7.99
C PRO A 68 -1.18 -17.08 -6.89
N ALA A 69 -1.39 -18.39 -6.98
CA ALA A 69 -2.20 -19.18 -6.04
C ALA A 69 -1.46 -20.43 -5.53
N THR A 70 -0.13 -20.42 -5.60
CA THR A 70 0.71 -21.50 -5.09
C THR A 70 1.05 -21.26 -3.63
N ALA A 71 1.01 -22.30 -2.80
CA ALA A 71 1.35 -22.22 -1.38
C ALA A 71 2.70 -21.52 -1.12
N ALA A 72 3.71 -21.79 -1.95
CA ALA A 72 5.04 -21.17 -1.82
C ALA A 72 5.03 -19.63 -1.94
N LEU A 73 4.12 -19.07 -2.76
CA LEU A 73 3.99 -17.62 -2.94
C LEU A 73 3.07 -17.01 -1.89
N ASP A 74 2.05 -17.73 -1.45
CA ASP A 74 1.17 -17.30 -0.35
C ASP A 74 1.92 -17.22 1.00
N GLU A 75 3.00 -17.99 1.16
CA GLU A 75 3.86 -17.95 2.35
C GLU A 75 4.88 -16.80 2.37
N LEU A 76 5.09 -16.08 1.25
CA LEU A 76 6.12 -15.04 1.17
C LEU A 76 6.00 -13.97 2.27
N PRO A 77 4.81 -13.43 2.60
CA PRO A 77 4.68 -12.47 3.70
C PRO A 77 5.18 -13.00 5.04
N GLN A 78 4.94 -14.28 5.33
CA GLN A 78 5.40 -14.92 6.56
C GLN A 78 6.93 -15.13 6.54
N GLN A 79 7.48 -15.54 5.39
CA GLN A 79 8.92 -15.73 5.25
C GLN A 79 9.70 -14.41 5.36
N LEU A 80 9.15 -13.30 4.85
CA LEU A 80 9.69 -11.95 5.02
C LEU A 80 9.64 -11.50 6.48
N LEU A 81 8.51 -11.72 7.16
CA LEU A 81 8.34 -11.40 8.57
C LEU A 81 9.38 -12.10 9.46
N GLU A 82 9.62 -13.38 9.21
CA GLU A 82 10.57 -14.19 9.97
C GLU A 82 12.03 -13.94 9.56
N GLY A 83 12.27 -13.09 8.56
CA GLY A 83 13.61 -12.82 8.05
C GLY A 83 14.25 -14.01 7.33
N ARG A 84 13.46 -14.98 6.86
CA ARG A 84 13.97 -16.13 6.10
C ARG A 84 14.40 -15.74 4.68
N LEU A 85 13.87 -14.63 4.16
CA LEU A 85 14.26 -14.09 2.86
C LEU A 85 14.13 -12.56 2.85
N GLY A 86 14.91 -11.90 1.97
CA GLY A 86 14.83 -10.46 1.72
C GLY A 86 13.86 -10.13 0.60
N VAL A 87 13.59 -8.84 0.42
CA VAL A 87 12.67 -8.34 -0.63
C VAL A 87 13.12 -8.71 -2.05
N ARG A 88 14.44 -8.82 -2.28
CA ARG A 88 14.99 -9.22 -3.58
C ARG A 88 14.61 -10.66 -3.91
N GLU A 89 14.79 -11.58 -2.96
CA GLU A 89 14.49 -12.99 -3.12
C GLU A 89 12.98 -13.21 -3.26
N ALA A 90 12.16 -12.48 -2.50
CA ALA A 90 10.70 -12.50 -2.65
C ALA A 90 10.27 -12.10 -4.06
N LEU A 91 10.81 -10.99 -4.56
CA LEU A 91 10.51 -10.50 -5.92
C LEU A 91 10.98 -11.47 -6.99
N ARG A 92 12.16 -12.07 -6.82
CA ARG A 92 12.64 -13.14 -7.71
C ARG A 92 11.64 -14.29 -7.77
N ALA A 93 11.10 -14.74 -6.63
CA ALA A 93 10.11 -15.81 -6.58
C ALA A 93 8.83 -15.45 -7.32
N VAL A 94 8.35 -14.20 -7.20
CA VAL A 94 7.19 -13.70 -7.95
C VAL A 94 7.46 -13.69 -9.45
N LEU A 95 8.63 -13.20 -9.88
CA LEU A 95 8.99 -13.02 -11.29
C LEU A 95 9.23 -14.34 -12.05
N ILE A 96 9.61 -15.41 -11.36
CA ILE A 96 9.75 -16.75 -11.98
C ILE A 96 8.46 -17.58 -11.92
N SER A 97 7.38 -17.03 -11.34
CA SER A 97 6.12 -17.75 -11.21
C SER A 97 5.46 -18.00 -12.56
N SER A 98 4.66 -19.08 -12.64
CA SER A 98 3.84 -19.38 -13.82
C SER A 98 2.85 -18.25 -14.12
N SER A 99 2.32 -17.60 -13.08
CA SER A 99 1.44 -16.43 -13.18
C SER A 99 2.12 -15.25 -13.88
N PHE A 100 3.38 -14.96 -13.54
CA PHE A 100 4.13 -13.89 -14.21
C PHE A 100 4.40 -14.22 -15.68
N ASN A 101 4.74 -15.46 -15.99
CA ASN A 101 4.92 -15.91 -17.38
C ASN A 101 3.60 -15.86 -18.17
N ALA A 102 2.48 -16.31 -17.58
CA ALA A 102 1.16 -16.25 -18.21
C ALA A 102 0.71 -14.81 -18.49
N ARG A 103 1.06 -13.87 -17.60
CA ARG A 103 0.76 -12.44 -17.77
C ARG A 103 1.61 -11.78 -18.87
N ASN A 104 2.82 -12.30 -19.10
CA ASN A 104 3.79 -11.75 -20.04
C ASN A 104 4.18 -12.82 -21.09
N PRO A 105 3.22 -13.21 -21.96
CA PRO A 105 3.42 -14.33 -22.86
C PRO A 105 4.46 -14.00 -23.94
N GLY A 106 5.39 -14.94 -24.16
CA GLY A 106 6.41 -14.86 -25.20
C GLY A 106 7.67 -14.08 -24.81
N PRO A 107 8.76 -14.28 -25.55
CA PRO A 107 10.09 -13.78 -25.19
C PRO A 107 10.16 -12.25 -25.19
N ASP A 108 9.56 -11.57 -26.18
CA ASP A 108 9.57 -10.11 -26.27
C ASP A 108 8.91 -9.44 -25.07
N THR A 109 7.68 -9.84 -24.72
CA THR A 109 6.92 -9.26 -23.61
C THR A 109 7.57 -9.61 -22.27
N PHE A 110 7.94 -10.87 -22.05
CA PHE A 110 8.59 -11.28 -20.81
C PHE A 110 9.88 -10.50 -20.54
N VAL A 111 10.81 -10.48 -21.51
CA VAL A 111 12.13 -9.87 -21.33
C VAL A 111 12.01 -8.35 -21.20
N SER A 112 11.14 -7.72 -22.00
CA SER A 112 10.87 -6.28 -21.89
C SER A 112 10.33 -5.93 -20.51
N THR A 113 9.29 -6.62 -20.04
CA THR A 113 8.71 -6.37 -18.71
C THR A 113 9.76 -6.59 -17.61
N VAL A 114 10.56 -7.65 -17.67
CA VAL A 114 11.60 -7.91 -16.65
C VAL A 114 12.65 -6.79 -16.64
N LEU A 115 13.16 -6.35 -17.79
CA LEU A 115 14.16 -5.28 -17.86
C LEU A 115 13.59 -3.91 -17.48
N GLU A 116 12.43 -3.55 -18.00
CA GLU A 116 11.81 -2.24 -17.78
C GLU A 116 11.35 -2.08 -16.32
N GLN A 117 10.63 -3.06 -15.78
CA GLN A 117 10.02 -2.95 -14.45
C GLN A 117 10.99 -3.22 -13.29
N ASN A 118 12.14 -3.87 -13.54
CA ASN A 118 13.09 -4.20 -12.48
C ASN A 118 14.40 -3.40 -12.55
N LEU A 119 14.78 -2.86 -13.73
CA LEU A 119 15.97 -2.01 -13.87
C LEU A 119 15.65 -0.58 -14.29
N GLY A 120 14.39 -0.27 -14.63
CA GLY A 120 14.02 1.05 -15.15
C GLY A 120 14.64 1.37 -16.51
N ILE A 121 15.09 0.36 -17.26
CA ILE A 121 15.67 0.52 -18.59
C ILE A 121 14.55 0.79 -19.60
N THR A 122 14.78 1.65 -20.59
CA THR A 122 13.91 1.73 -21.78
C THR A 122 14.41 0.73 -22.82
N VAL A 123 13.74 -0.42 -22.95
CA VAL A 123 14.26 -1.55 -23.74
C VAL A 123 14.41 -1.21 -25.23
N GLN A 124 13.57 -0.30 -25.74
CA GLN A 124 13.60 0.17 -27.13
C GLN A 124 14.90 0.93 -27.46
N LYS A 125 15.61 1.44 -26.43
CA LYS A 125 16.92 2.08 -26.58
C LYS A 125 18.08 1.07 -26.51
N GLN A 126 17.81 -0.20 -26.19
CA GLN A 126 18.81 -1.25 -26.02
C GLN A 126 18.41 -2.57 -26.73
N PRO A 127 18.22 -2.55 -28.06
CA PRO A 127 17.72 -3.72 -28.81
C PRO A 127 18.62 -4.95 -28.70
N ALA A 128 19.95 -4.76 -28.64
CA ALA A 128 20.89 -5.87 -28.45
C ALA A 128 20.70 -6.59 -27.10
N LEU A 129 20.34 -5.84 -26.05
CA LEU A 129 20.07 -6.40 -24.74
C LEU A 129 18.78 -7.22 -24.75
N LEU A 130 17.73 -6.71 -25.42
CA LEU A 130 16.47 -7.43 -25.61
C LEU A 130 16.69 -8.74 -26.36
N GLU A 131 17.38 -8.71 -27.50
CA GLU A 131 17.65 -9.91 -28.29
C GLU A 131 18.50 -10.93 -27.53
N ALA A 132 19.46 -10.49 -26.71
CA ALA A 132 20.20 -11.38 -25.82
C ALA A 132 19.29 -12.04 -24.77
N GLY A 133 18.38 -11.28 -24.17
CA GLY A 133 17.41 -11.80 -23.20
C GLY A 133 16.41 -12.76 -23.83
N LYS A 134 15.93 -12.49 -25.06
CA LYS A 134 15.01 -13.37 -25.80
C LYS A 134 15.64 -14.72 -26.11
N LYS A 135 16.88 -14.71 -26.64
CA LYS A 135 17.64 -15.96 -26.85
C LYS A 135 17.80 -16.74 -25.54
N MET A 136 18.08 -16.06 -24.43
CA MET A 136 18.20 -16.72 -23.13
C MET A 136 16.85 -17.28 -22.64
N TYR A 137 15.74 -16.56 -22.86
CA TYR A 137 14.38 -17.02 -22.57
C TYR A 137 14.05 -18.32 -23.31
N ASP A 138 14.45 -18.41 -24.58
CA ASP A 138 14.27 -19.60 -25.44
C ASP A 138 15.24 -20.76 -25.13
N GLY A 139 16.10 -20.61 -24.12
CA GLY A 139 17.01 -21.65 -23.66
C GLY A 139 18.41 -21.64 -24.30
N TYR A 140 18.71 -20.66 -25.15
CA TYR A 140 20.05 -20.53 -25.72
C TYR A 140 21.04 -20.06 -24.65
N ARG A 141 22.17 -20.75 -24.55
CA ARG A 141 23.29 -20.33 -23.69
C ARG A 141 23.87 -19.03 -24.22
N GLY A 142 23.96 -18.03 -23.35
CA GLY A 142 24.48 -16.71 -23.72
C GLY A 142 24.83 -15.86 -22.52
N LYS A 143 25.12 -14.59 -22.77
CA LYS A 143 25.31 -13.58 -21.73
C LYS A 143 24.20 -12.53 -21.79
N LEU A 144 23.69 -12.17 -20.62
CA LEU A 144 22.82 -11.02 -20.40
C LEU A 144 23.48 -10.18 -19.30
N LEU A 145 23.67 -8.87 -19.52
CA LEU A 145 24.29 -7.98 -18.52
C LEU A 145 25.60 -8.54 -17.94
N ASN A 146 26.45 -9.07 -18.83
CA ASN A 146 27.73 -9.74 -18.54
C ASN A 146 27.66 -11.05 -17.71
N ALA A 147 26.48 -11.52 -17.32
CA ALA A 147 26.29 -12.77 -16.61
C ALA A 147 25.82 -13.89 -17.57
N ALA A 148 26.29 -15.11 -17.35
CA ALA A 148 25.88 -16.27 -18.12
C ALA A 148 24.50 -16.79 -17.70
N GLY A 149 23.74 -17.30 -18.65
CA GLY A 149 22.43 -17.91 -18.42
C GLY A 149 21.93 -18.70 -19.63
N ALA A 150 20.89 -19.50 -19.41
CA ALA A 150 20.30 -20.36 -20.45
C ALA A 150 18.82 -20.67 -20.20
N SER A 151 18.10 -19.81 -19.48
CA SER A 151 16.70 -20.04 -19.13
C SER A 151 15.96 -18.74 -18.78
N GLN A 152 14.62 -18.79 -18.72
CA GLN A 152 13.79 -17.70 -18.23
C GLN A 152 14.13 -17.32 -16.78
N ALA A 153 14.37 -18.33 -15.94
CA ALA A 153 14.77 -18.12 -14.55
C ALA A 153 16.15 -17.44 -14.45
N ASP A 154 17.05 -17.70 -15.40
CA ASP A 154 18.32 -16.98 -15.48
C ASP A 154 18.14 -15.53 -15.91
N VAL A 155 17.23 -15.22 -16.85
CA VAL A 155 16.91 -13.82 -17.20
C VAL A 155 16.51 -13.05 -15.95
N VAL A 156 15.58 -13.59 -15.15
CA VAL A 156 15.14 -12.97 -13.90
C VAL A 156 16.29 -12.87 -12.90
N ARG A 157 17.00 -13.97 -12.63
CA ARG A 157 18.12 -14.02 -11.69
C ARG A 157 19.17 -12.95 -12.01
N ILE A 158 19.62 -12.92 -13.27
CA ILE A 158 20.64 -11.97 -13.74
C ILE A 158 20.19 -10.53 -13.52
N VAL A 159 18.91 -10.24 -13.82
CA VAL A 159 18.35 -8.90 -13.67
C VAL A 159 18.25 -8.47 -12.21
N VAL A 160 17.74 -9.32 -11.31
CA VAL A 160 17.61 -8.96 -9.89
C VAL A 160 18.95 -8.90 -9.15
N GLU A 161 20.00 -9.51 -9.71
CA GLU A 161 21.37 -9.47 -9.20
C GLU A 161 22.13 -8.19 -9.61
N GLN A 162 21.61 -7.39 -10.55
CA GLN A 162 22.26 -6.13 -10.95
C GLN A 162 22.19 -5.07 -9.85
N GLU A 163 23.21 -4.22 -9.79
CA GLU A 163 23.25 -3.07 -8.89
C GLU A 163 22.04 -2.14 -9.07
N GLY A 164 21.63 -1.93 -10.33
CA GLY A 164 20.48 -1.09 -10.69
C GLY A 164 19.13 -1.59 -10.17
N PHE A 165 19.00 -2.88 -9.82
CA PHE A 165 17.74 -3.45 -9.34
C PHE A 165 17.28 -2.82 -8.03
N LEU A 166 18.16 -2.82 -7.02
CA LEU A 166 17.81 -2.24 -5.71
C LEU A 166 17.60 -0.73 -5.80
N ALA A 167 18.36 -0.04 -6.66
CA ALA A 167 18.19 1.39 -6.88
C ALA A 167 16.79 1.68 -7.46
N HIS A 168 16.37 0.92 -8.47
CA HIS A 168 15.04 1.06 -9.07
C HIS A 168 13.93 0.73 -8.07
N TYR A 169 14.06 -0.40 -7.36
CA TYR A 169 13.12 -0.84 -6.33
C TYR A 169 12.94 0.22 -5.22
N LEU A 170 14.03 0.66 -4.59
CA LEU A 170 13.97 1.62 -3.49
C LEU A 170 13.46 2.99 -3.95
N ALA A 171 13.83 3.44 -5.15
CA ALA A 171 13.30 4.69 -5.71
C ALA A 171 11.78 4.61 -5.92
N ARG A 172 11.26 3.48 -6.41
CA ARG A 172 9.83 3.25 -6.58
C ARG A 172 9.09 3.22 -5.24
N GLU A 173 9.58 2.46 -4.27
CA GLU A 173 8.98 2.38 -2.92
C GLU A 173 8.97 3.75 -2.24
N HIS A 174 10.07 4.50 -2.33
CA HIS A 174 10.14 5.86 -1.81
C HIS A 174 9.12 6.77 -2.50
N ARG A 175 9.06 6.76 -3.83
CA ARG A 175 8.09 7.57 -4.59
C ARG A 175 6.65 7.20 -4.25
N ALA A 176 6.35 5.94 -3.97
CA ALA A 176 5.03 5.51 -3.54
C ALA A 176 4.61 6.20 -2.22
N ILE A 177 5.53 6.32 -1.26
CA ILE A 177 5.29 6.93 0.07
C ILE A 177 5.37 8.47 0.03
N PHE A 178 6.37 9.04 -0.63
CA PHE A 178 6.65 10.49 -0.59
C PHE A 178 6.06 11.26 -1.77
N GLY A 179 5.72 10.59 -2.87
CA GLY A 179 5.27 11.21 -4.11
C GLY A 179 6.39 11.84 -4.96
N HIS A 180 7.66 11.70 -4.54
CA HIS A 180 8.82 12.21 -5.25
C HIS A 180 10.04 11.28 -5.06
N ASP A 181 11.11 11.56 -5.80
CA ASP A 181 12.32 10.74 -5.79
C ASP A 181 13.13 10.90 -4.51
N LEU A 182 13.79 9.79 -4.13
CA LEU A 182 14.78 9.79 -3.05
C LEU A 182 16.04 10.52 -3.54
N PRO A 183 16.64 11.44 -2.76
CA PRO A 183 17.88 12.09 -3.13
C PRO A 183 18.96 11.07 -3.45
N LYS A 184 19.74 11.33 -4.52
CA LYS A 184 20.69 10.35 -5.08
C LYS A 184 21.65 9.76 -4.05
N ALA A 185 22.23 10.60 -3.18
CA ALA A 185 23.17 10.14 -2.15
C ALA A 185 22.49 9.26 -1.09
N GLU A 186 21.25 9.57 -0.70
CA GLU A 186 20.46 8.73 0.21
C GLU A 186 20.09 7.40 -0.44
N LEU A 187 19.75 7.41 -1.73
CA LEU A 187 19.46 6.20 -2.50
C LEU A 187 20.67 5.29 -2.59
N GLU A 188 21.84 5.81 -2.96
CA GLU A 188 23.09 5.05 -3.04
C GLU A 188 23.46 4.43 -1.68
N ALA A 189 23.31 5.19 -0.58
CA ALA A 189 23.53 4.68 0.77
C ALA A 189 22.55 3.55 1.14
N ALA A 190 21.26 3.72 0.85
CA ALA A 190 20.23 2.72 1.12
C ALA A 190 20.43 1.44 0.27
N VAL A 191 20.81 1.59 -1.00
CA VAL A 191 21.15 0.47 -1.90
C VAL A 191 22.33 -0.32 -1.36
N LYS A 192 23.42 0.36 -1.00
CA LYS A 192 24.62 -0.30 -0.46
C LYS A 192 24.29 -1.07 0.83
N ARG A 193 23.49 -0.47 1.71
CA ARG A 193 23.05 -1.09 2.96
C ARG A 193 22.19 -2.33 2.73
N LEU A 194 21.18 -2.24 1.87
CA LEU A 194 20.29 -3.36 1.57
C LEU A 194 21.01 -4.48 0.79
N ALA A 195 21.99 -4.14 -0.05
CA ALA A 195 22.83 -5.13 -0.73
C ALA A 195 23.72 -5.89 0.26
N ALA A 196 24.25 -5.22 1.29
CA ALA A 196 25.09 -5.85 2.32
C ALA A 196 24.27 -6.66 3.34
N ALA A 197 23.03 -6.24 3.62
CA ALA A 197 22.14 -6.88 4.58
C ALA A 197 20.70 -6.92 4.02
N PRO A 198 20.30 -8.04 3.35
CA PRO A 198 19.01 -8.16 2.66
C PRO A 198 17.76 -7.96 3.53
N LEU A 199 17.89 -8.10 4.86
CA LEU A 199 16.82 -7.95 5.83
C LEU A 199 16.66 -6.51 6.36
N GLU A 200 17.46 -5.56 5.90
CA GLU A 200 17.44 -4.16 6.39
C GLU A 200 16.28 -3.32 5.86
N TYR A 201 15.47 -3.82 4.92
CA TYR A 201 14.40 -3.05 4.30
C TYR A 201 13.40 -2.42 5.30
N PRO A 202 12.87 -3.13 6.32
CA PRO A 202 12.01 -2.51 7.32
C PRO A 202 12.69 -1.36 8.07
N ARG A 203 14.00 -1.49 8.34
CA ARG A 203 14.75 -0.46 9.05
C ARG A 203 14.97 0.78 8.19
N ILE A 204 15.20 0.61 6.88
CA ILE A 204 15.23 1.71 5.92
C ILE A 204 13.89 2.44 5.88
N LEU A 205 12.77 1.71 5.80
CA LEU A 205 11.42 2.32 5.85
C LEU A 205 11.18 3.07 7.16
N ARG A 206 11.56 2.49 8.29
CA ARG A 206 11.44 3.13 9.61
C ARG A 206 12.17 4.48 9.66
N GLU A 207 13.39 4.53 9.14
CA GLU A 207 14.17 5.76 9.08
C GLU A 207 13.52 6.81 8.17
N TRP A 208 12.96 6.41 7.03
CA TRP A 208 12.19 7.31 6.17
C TRP A 208 10.97 7.88 6.89
N LEU A 209 10.18 7.04 7.56
CA LEU A 209 8.93 7.44 8.23
C LEU A 209 9.16 8.28 9.50
N LEU A 210 10.34 8.20 10.11
CA LEU A 210 10.74 9.06 11.23
C LEU A 210 11.40 10.38 10.80
N SER A 211 11.74 10.52 9.52
CA SER A 211 12.44 11.70 9.01
C SER A 211 11.59 12.98 9.03
N GLU A 212 12.23 14.14 9.11
CA GLU A 212 11.55 15.44 8.96
C GLU A 212 10.85 15.55 7.60
N ARG A 213 11.44 15.00 6.54
CA ARG A 213 10.83 14.97 5.20
C ARG A 213 9.48 14.27 5.19
N TYR A 214 9.31 13.21 5.98
CA TYR A 214 8.03 12.52 6.08
C TYR A 214 7.00 13.36 6.86
N ARG A 215 7.44 14.09 7.89
CA ARG A 215 6.58 15.05 8.60
C ARG A 215 6.14 16.21 7.70
N GLU A 216 7.03 16.72 6.85
CA GLU A 216 6.69 17.74 5.84
C GLU A 216 5.72 17.18 4.81
N ARG A 217 5.93 15.93 4.33
CA ARG A 217 4.97 15.25 3.47
C ARG A 217 3.62 15.15 4.16
N ALA A 218 3.56 14.83 5.45
CA ALA A 218 2.31 14.62 6.19
C ALA A 218 1.41 15.86 6.22
N GLN A 219 1.98 17.05 5.98
CA GLN A 219 1.22 18.29 5.86
C GLN A 219 0.51 18.43 4.50
N ARG A 220 0.92 17.63 3.49
CA ARG A 220 0.36 17.65 2.14
C ARG A 220 -0.56 16.45 1.93
N ARG A 221 -1.86 16.73 1.79
CA ARG A 221 -2.88 15.72 1.51
C ARG A 221 -2.61 14.99 0.20
N ARG A 222 -2.65 13.66 0.21
CA ARG A 222 -2.60 12.80 -0.98
C ARG A 222 -3.88 12.02 -1.14
N THR A 223 -4.31 11.81 -2.38
CA THR A 223 -5.46 10.93 -2.67
C THR A 223 -5.10 9.50 -2.30
N LYS A 224 -6.00 8.83 -1.56
CA LYS A 224 -5.88 7.39 -1.30
C LYS A 224 -5.90 6.62 -2.63
N SER A 225 -5.06 5.59 -2.77
CA SER A 225 -5.23 4.61 -3.84
C SER A 225 -6.58 3.91 -3.69
N ASP A 226 -7.10 3.29 -4.75
CA ASP A 226 -8.37 2.56 -4.66
C ASP A 226 -8.29 1.42 -3.63
N HIS A 227 -7.15 0.74 -3.57
CA HIS A 227 -6.85 -0.26 -2.54
C HIS A 227 -6.96 0.33 -1.13
N ALA A 228 -6.27 1.45 -0.89
CA ALA A 228 -6.27 2.10 0.41
C ALA A 228 -7.65 2.64 0.80
N PHE A 229 -8.40 3.19 -0.17
CA PHE A 229 -9.74 3.68 0.02
C PHE A 229 -10.70 2.55 0.42
N ILE A 230 -10.75 1.46 -0.35
CA ILE A 230 -11.66 0.33 -0.09
C ILE A 230 -11.39 -0.27 1.29
N ARG A 231 -10.12 -0.59 1.60
CA ARG A 231 -9.76 -1.19 2.90
C ARG A 231 -10.06 -0.24 4.06
N SER A 232 -9.73 1.06 3.92
CA SER A 232 -10.04 2.06 4.94
C SER A 232 -11.54 2.18 5.17
N LEU A 233 -12.35 2.15 4.10
CA LEU A 233 -13.81 2.23 4.21
C LEU A 233 -14.40 1.04 4.97
N TYR A 234 -13.91 -0.17 4.72
CA TYR A 234 -14.33 -1.36 5.47
C TYR A 234 -13.95 -1.28 6.94
N VAL A 235 -12.73 -0.83 7.26
CA VAL A 235 -12.32 -0.65 8.65
C VAL A 235 -13.11 0.46 9.34
N ASP A 236 -13.29 1.57 8.64
CA ASP A 236 -13.98 2.74 9.15
C ASP A 236 -15.50 2.56 9.23
N LEU A 237 -16.12 1.59 8.55
CA LEU A 237 -17.55 1.32 8.67
C LEU A 237 -17.89 0.01 9.40
N LEU A 238 -17.13 -1.04 9.15
CA LEU A 238 -17.41 -2.40 9.64
C LEU A 238 -16.41 -2.88 10.71
N GLY A 239 -15.36 -2.12 10.98
CA GLY A 239 -14.36 -2.49 12.00
C GLY A 239 -13.51 -3.69 11.63
N ARG A 240 -13.43 -4.05 10.35
CA ARG A 240 -12.63 -5.17 9.83
C ARG A 240 -12.06 -4.84 8.45
N VAL A 241 -11.07 -5.59 8.03
CA VAL A 241 -10.61 -5.58 6.63
C VAL A 241 -11.62 -6.29 5.71
N PRO A 242 -11.72 -5.89 4.43
CA PRO A 242 -12.52 -6.62 3.45
C PRO A 242 -11.89 -8.00 3.21
N THR A 243 -12.73 -8.99 2.91
CA THR A 243 -12.26 -10.24 2.30
C THR A 243 -11.69 -9.97 0.90
N TYR A 244 -10.89 -10.91 0.38
CA TYR A 244 -10.34 -10.77 -0.98
C TYR A 244 -11.43 -10.56 -2.03
N GLU A 245 -12.52 -11.35 -1.98
CA GLU A 245 -13.63 -11.23 -2.92
C GLU A 245 -14.36 -9.89 -2.82
N GLU A 246 -14.63 -9.43 -1.59
CA GLU A 246 -15.25 -8.11 -1.36
C GLU A 246 -14.39 -6.99 -1.96
N HIS A 247 -13.09 -7.03 -1.71
CA HIS A 247 -12.14 -6.06 -2.25
C HIS A 247 -12.06 -6.12 -3.78
N GLN A 248 -11.93 -7.32 -4.35
CA GLN A 248 -11.83 -7.54 -5.79
C GLN A 248 -13.06 -7.01 -6.53
N ARG A 249 -14.27 -7.33 -6.06
CA ARG A 249 -15.52 -6.86 -6.70
C ARG A 249 -15.59 -5.34 -6.77
N ILE A 250 -15.23 -4.64 -5.68
CA ILE A 250 -15.27 -3.18 -5.63
C ILE A 250 -14.14 -2.58 -6.49
N ARG A 251 -12.92 -3.12 -6.41
CA ARG A 251 -11.80 -2.67 -7.25
C ARG A 251 -12.14 -2.77 -8.73
N ASN A 252 -12.68 -3.90 -9.17
CA ASN A 252 -12.99 -4.13 -10.59
C ASN A 252 -14.12 -3.19 -11.06
N ALA A 253 -15.09 -2.89 -10.18
CA ALA A 253 -16.09 -1.85 -10.45
C ALA A 253 -15.45 -0.46 -10.60
N MET A 254 -14.48 -0.10 -9.75
CA MET A 254 -13.79 1.19 -9.83
C MET A 254 -12.89 1.33 -11.07
N GLN A 255 -12.17 0.28 -11.44
CA GLN A 255 -11.29 0.27 -12.62
C GLN A 255 -12.06 0.34 -13.94
N SER A 256 -13.36 0.08 -13.94
CA SER A 256 -14.22 0.19 -15.13
C SER A 256 -14.53 1.65 -15.51
N PHE A 257 -14.16 2.63 -14.68
CA PHE A 257 -14.39 4.04 -14.91
C PHE A 257 -13.06 4.80 -15.08
N SER A 258 -13.06 5.83 -15.93
CA SER A 258 -11.91 6.73 -16.11
C SER A 258 -11.68 7.65 -14.91
N ASP A 259 -12.75 8.04 -14.21
CA ASP A 259 -12.72 8.74 -12.92
C ASP A 259 -13.53 7.97 -11.88
N ALA A 260 -12.84 7.44 -10.88
CA ALA A 260 -13.45 6.67 -9.80
C ALA A 260 -14.07 7.55 -8.70
N ALA A 261 -13.81 8.87 -8.68
CA ALA A 261 -14.22 9.75 -7.58
C ALA A 261 -15.74 9.75 -7.32
N PRO A 262 -16.63 9.83 -8.34
CA PRO A 262 -18.07 9.73 -8.11
C PRO A 262 -18.48 8.37 -7.53
N LEU A 263 -17.82 7.29 -7.98
CA LEU A 263 -18.12 5.94 -7.53
C LEU A 263 -17.70 5.71 -6.08
N ARG A 264 -16.62 6.35 -5.60
CA ARG A 264 -16.20 6.27 -4.19
C ARG A 264 -17.32 6.74 -3.25
N SER A 265 -18.01 7.84 -3.58
CA SER A 265 -19.16 8.32 -2.80
C SER A 265 -20.34 7.35 -2.84
N VAL A 266 -20.59 6.71 -3.98
CA VAL A 266 -21.64 5.67 -4.13
C VAL A 266 -21.31 4.44 -3.31
N ILE A 267 -20.07 3.96 -3.34
CA ILE A 267 -19.59 2.81 -2.57
C ILE A 267 -19.68 3.10 -1.07
N SER A 268 -19.22 4.27 -0.62
CA SER A 268 -19.34 4.71 0.77
C SER A 268 -20.78 4.68 1.25
N ARG A 269 -21.71 5.19 0.42
CA ARG A 269 -23.14 5.16 0.71
C ARG A 269 -23.70 3.74 0.74
N MET A 270 -23.39 2.92 -0.26
CA MET A 270 -23.86 1.54 -0.36
C MET A 270 -23.42 0.72 0.86
N LEU A 271 -22.17 0.88 1.31
CA LEU A 271 -21.68 0.15 2.47
C LEU A 271 -22.33 0.66 3.77
N LEU A 272 -22.51 1.97 3.91
CA LEU A 272 -23.22 2.58 5.04
C LEU A 272 -24.68 2.12 5.13
N ASP A 273 -25.38 2.06 4.00
CA ASP A 273 -26.79 1.67 3.89
C ASP A 273 -26.99 0.12 3.92
N SER A 274 -25.92 -0.68 4.02
CA SER A 274 -25.98 -2.15 3.95
C SER A 274 -26.65 -2.85 5.13
N GLY A 275 -27.01 -2.12 6.18
CA GLY A 275 -27.54 -2.67 7.43
C GLY A 275 -26.51 -3.40 8.30
N LYS A 276 -25.26 -3.54 7.83
CA LYS A 276 -24.15 -4.17 8.58
C LYS A 276 -23.35 -3.16 9.41
N VAL A 277 -23.53 -1.87 9.18
CA VAL A 277 -22.83 -0.82 9.90
C VAL A 277 -23.53 -0.57 11.24
N MET A 278 -22.80 -0.85 12.32
CA MET A 278 -23.24 -0.52 13.66
C MET A 278 -22.88 0.93 13.97
N LEU A 279 -23.90 1.79 14.02
CA LEU A 279 -23.72 3.17 14.48
C LEU A 279 -23.45 3.17 16.00
N PRO A 280 -22.58 4.07 16.48
CA PRO A 280 -22.31 4.19 17.91
C PRO A 280 -23.59 4.50 18.70
N GLU A 281 -23.85 3.69 19.74
CA GLU A 281 -25.04 3.84 20.61
C GLU A 281 -25.06 5.19 21.35
N ASN A 282 -23.89 5.78 21.59
CA ASN A 282 -23.72 7.07 22.24
C ASN A 282 -24.17 8.25 21.37
N ALA A 283 -24.52 8.08 20.09
CA ALA A 283 -24.88 9.20 19.22
C ALA A 283 -26.09 10.01 19.71
N ALA A 284 -27.04 9.37 20.40
CA ALA A 284 -28.20 10.04 21.00
C ALA A 284 -27.91 10.57 22.41
N ALA A 285 -27.10 9.86 23.21
CA ALA A 285 -26.81 10.20 24.60
C ALA A 285 -25.71 11.26 24.75
N ASP A 286 -24.71 11.22 23.87
CA ASP A 286 -23.59 12.17 23.78
C ASP A 286 -23.29 12.53 22.31
N PRO A 287 -24.08 13.46 21.72
CA PRO A 287 -23.85 13.93 20.35
C PRO A 287 -22.47 14.58 20.16
N GLN A 288 -21.88 15.14 21.23
CA GLN A 288 -20.59 15.83 21.15
C GLN A 288 -19.44 14.83 21.05
N GLY A 289 -19.44 13.81 21.92
CA GLY A 289 -18.52 12.68 21.82
C GLY A 289 -18.62 12.00 20.46
N PHE A 290 -19.83 11.75 19.98
CA PHE A 290 -20.06 11.15 18.66
C PHE A 290 -19.42 11.94 17.50
N VAL A 291 -19.60 13.26 17.46
CA VAL A 291 -19.00 14.11 16.41
C VAL A 291 -17.47 14.06 16.50
N ARG A 292 -16.91 14.22 17.70
CA ARG A 292 -15.46 14.20 17.91
C ARG A 292 -14.84 12.87 17.51
N GLU A 293 -15.43 11.76 17.93
CA GLU A 293 -14.99 10.40 17.59
C GLU A 293 -15.10 10.14 16.08
N SER A 294 -16.14 10.65 15.43
CA SER A 294 -16.31 10.50 13.97
C SER A 294 -15.22 11.22 13.19
N PHE A 295 -14.85 12.45 13.60
CA PHE A 295 -13.75 13.19 13.00
C PHE A 295 -12.40 12.51 13.23
N GLN A 296 -12.14 12.03 14.45
CA GLN A 296 -10.91 11.30 14.73
C GLN A 296 -10.84 9.99 13.93
N ARG A 297 -11.96 9.27 13.79
CA ARG A 297 -12.06 8.03 13.01
C ARG A 297 -11.81 8.27 11.52
N PHE A 298 -12.54 9.21 10.91
CA PHE A 298 -12.54 9.36 9.46
C PHE A 298 -11.45 10.30 8.94
N TYR A 299 -10.99 11.27 9.74
CA TYR A 299 -10.00 12.27 9.32
C TYR A 299 -8.71 12.23 10.14
N GLY A 300 -8.66 11.54 11.28
CA GLY A 300 -7.46 11.49 12.12
C GLY A 300 -7.18 12.80 12.85
N ARG A 301 -8.19 13.66 13.04
CA ARG A 301 -8.07 14.94 13.76
C ARG A 301 -9.34 15.25 14.55
N ALA A 302 -9.26 16.22 15.44
CA ALA A 302 -10.45 16.82 16.05
C ALA A 302 -11.23 17.69 15.04
N PRO A 303 -12.56 17.83 15.21
CA PRO A 303 -13.32 18.84 14.47
C PRO A 303 -12.86 20.25 14.89
N SER A 304 -12.97 21.21 13.97
CA SER A 304 -12.85 22.62 14.30
C SER A 304 -14.05 23.07 15.14
N ALA A 305 -13.93 24.22 15.82
CA ALA A 305 -15.03 24.77 16.61
C ALA A 305 -16.28 25.12 15.77
N GLU A 306 -16.11 25.39 14.47
CA GLU A 306 -17.22 25.63 13.55
C GLU A 306 -17.87 24.32 13.09
N GLU A 307 -17.06 23.33 12.70
CA GLU A 307 -17.54 21.99 12.33
C GLU A 307 -18.32 21.37 13.49
N GLU A 308 -17.76 21.38 14.71
CA GLU A 308 -18.41 20.83 15.90
C GLU A 308 -19.76 21.51 16.18
N ARG A 309 -19.81 22.85 16.15
CA ARG A 309 -21.06 23.60 16.37
C ARG A 309 -22.11 23.29 15.30
N GLY A 310 -21.71 23.21 14.03
CA GLY A 310 -22.61 22.93 12.91
C GLY A 310 -23.26 21.55 13.01
N TYR A 311 -22.46 20.49 13.20
CA TYR A 311 -22.98 19.13 13.36
C TYR A 311 -23.82 18.97 14.62
N LEU A 312 -23.41 19.57 15.74
CA LEU A 312 -24.18 19.52 16.99
C LEU A 312 -25.53 20.21 16.87
N ALA A 313 -25.61 21.37 16.22
CA ALA A 313 -26.86 22.07 16.00
C ALA A 313 -27.82 21.22 15.16
N ALA A 314 -27.33 20.63 14.07
CA ALA A 314 -28.13 19.80 13.17
C ALA A 314 -28.65 18.50 13.84
N LEU A 315 -27.82 17.85 14.66
CA LEU A 315 -28.22 16.67 15.45
C LEU A 315 -29.26 17.02 16.51
N LYS A 316 -29.04 18.09 17.29
CA LYS A 316 -29.95 18.50 18.38
C LYS A 316 -31.32 18.96 17.87
N GLN A 317 -31.38 19.55 16.68
CA GLN A 317 -32.64 19.97 16.05
C GLN A 317 -33.40 18.79 15.40
N GLY A 318 -32.86 17.57 15.44
CA GLY A 318 -33.47 16.40 14.80
C GLY A 318 -33.49 16.45 13.27
N GLN A 319 -32.78 17.42 12.67
CA GLN A 319 -32.72 17.60 11.22
C GLN A 319 -31.84 16.57 10.53
N VAL A 320 -30.88 16.00 11.27
CA VAL A 320 -29.86 15.10 10.75
C VAL A 320 -29.76 13.88 11.67
N SER A 321 -29.73 12.68 11.07
CA SER A 321 -29.47 11.44 11.80
C SER A 321 -27.95 11.19 11.91
N PRO A 322 -27.48 10.39 12.88
CA PRO A 322 -26.07 10.01 12.99
C PRO A 322 -25.51 9.37 11.70
N SER A 323 -26.33 8.57 11.00
CA SER A 323 -25.98 8.01 9.69
C SER A 323 -25.70 9.11 8.66
N LEU A 324 -26.51 10.17 8.63
CA LEU A 324 -26.33 11.28 7.70
C LEU A 324 -25.06 12.10 8.02
N VAL A 325 -24.66 12.20 9.29
CA VAL A 325 -23.34 12.76 9.66
C VAL A 325 -22.20 11.92 9.07
N TRP A 326 -22.22 10.61 9.27
CA TRP A 326 -21.19 9.72 8.70
C TRP A 326 -21.16 9.78 7.18
N LYS A 327 -22.33 9.80 6.54
CA LYS A 327 -22.44 9.97 5.08
C LYS A 327 -21.75 11.26 4.64
N ALA A 328 -22.03 12.40 5.30
CA ALA A 328 -21.41 13.67 4.98
C ALA A 328 -19.88 13.58 5.07
N LEU A 329 -19.36 13.01 6.17
CA LEU A 329 -17.92 12.86 6.38
C LEU A 329 -17.25 11.94 5.33
N LEU A 330 -17.86 10.81 5.00
CA LEU A 330 -17.31 9.83 4.05
C LEU A 330 -17.33 10.31 2.58
N THR A 331 -18.26 11.20 2.25
CA THR A 331 -18.35 11.82 0.92
C THR A 331 -17.52 13.09 0.78
N HIS A 332 -16.96 13.60 1.88
CA HIS A 332 -16.12 14.79 1.86
C HIS A 332 -14.73 14.49 1.24
N PRO A 333 -14.12 15.43 0.50
CA PRO A 333 -12.78 15.24 -0.08
C PRO A 333 -11.68 14.90 0.93
N GLU A 334 -11.84 15.32 2.19
CA GLU A 334 -10.91 14.96 3.27
C GLU A 334 -10.88 13.46 3.55
N TYR A 335 -12.01 12.75 3.43
CA TYR A 335 -12.00 11.29 3.57
C TYR A 335 -11.25 10.59 2.43
N GLN A 336 -11.29 11.20 1.24
CA GLN A 336 -10.66 10.66 0.03
C GLN A 336 -9.14 10.88 0.03
N THR A 337 -8.65 11.75 0.92
CA THR A 337 -7.25 12.11 1.05
C THR A 337 -6.70 11.73 2.42
N TYR A 338 -5.37 11.75 2.58
CA TYR A 338 -4.70 11.51 3.85
C TYR A 338 -3.35 12.22 3.89
#